data_AF-A0A923ZVZ9-F1
#
_entry.id   AF-A0A923ZVZ9-F1
#
_cell.length_a   1.000
_cell.length_b   1.000
_cell.length_c   1.000
_cell.angle_alpha   90.00
_cell.angle_beta   90.00
_cell.angle_gamma   90.00
#
_symmetry.space_group_name_H-M   'P 1'
#
loop_
_entity.id
_entity.type
_entity.pdbx_description
1 polymer ?
#
loop_
_entity_poly.entity_id
_entity_poly.type
_entity_poly.pdbx_seq_one_letter_code
_entity_poly.pdbx_strand_id
1 'polypeptide(L)'
;METHLSITNKQSNSLSIEIKEKVNEYGRLGLEGAVNTQRAYKSDLKDFNEWCEVNGQIPFPVSPETLAAYVSHLADTCKWATINRRLAAISKLHQFNNLETPTQNRIFRIVMEGIKRTKGIRQKQAPAFKLNILKQLLRDFETRTHADLRNKALLLLGFTGAFRRSELVALNVEDLNFTEEGLVGVHQKVWGKLF
;
A
#
# COMPACT_ATOMS: atom_id res chain seq x y z
N MET A 1 31.46 -62.22 5.36
CA MET A 1 30.98 -61.07 6.16
C MET A 1 30.83 -59.91 5.22
N GLU A 2 29.68 -59.85 4.54
CA GLU A 2 29.27 -58.69 3.75
C GLU A 2 28.45 -57.78 4.67
N THR A 3 28.70 -56.47 4.61
CA THR A 3 27.69 -55.43 4.86
C THR A 3 28.19 -54.15 4.20
N HIS A 4 27.89 -54.03 2.91
CA HIS A 4 27.88 -52.77 2.19
C HIS A 4 26.59 -52.03 2.57
N LEU A 5 26.69 -50.81 3.09
CA LEU A 5 25.57 -49.86 3.13
C LEU A 5 26.14 -48.44 2.94
N SER A 6 26.31 -48.10 1.67
CA SER A 6 26.53 -46.74 1.20
C SER A 6 25.23 -45.96 1.35
N ILE A 7 25.12 -45.13 2.38
CA ILE A 7 24.06 -44.12 2.47
C ILE A 7 24.52 -42.89 1.69
N THR A 8 24.30 -42.91 0.38
CA THR A 8 24.31 -41.69 -0.44
C THR A 8 22.88 -41.15 -0.45
N ASN A 9 22.51 -40.41 0.60
CA ASN A 9 21.23 -39.70 0.66
C ASN A 9 21.43 -38.31 0.02
N LYS A 10 21.20 -38.16 -1.29
CA LYS A 10 19.95 -37.82 -1.99
C LYS A 10 19.51 -36.37 -1.73
N GLN A 11 19.38 -35.65 -2.86
CA GLN A 11 18.71 -34.37 -3.09
C GLN A 11 19.50 -33.09 -2.79
N SER A 12 20.46 -32.84 -3.67
CA SER A 12 20.75 -31.51 -4.19
C SER A 12 19.45 -30.79 -4.57
N ASN A 13 19.05 -29.84 -3.72
CA ASN A 13 17.89 -28.98 -3.90
C ASN A 13 18.18 -27.91 -4.97
N SER A 14 18.32 -28.31 -6.24
CA SER A 14 18.43 -27.37 -7.34
C SER A 14 17.04 -27.11 -7.93
N LEU A 15 16.40 -26.03 -7.50
CA LEU A 15 15.20 -25.51 -8.18
C LEU A 15 15.48 -25.39 -9.70
N SER A 16 14.52 -25.80 -10.53
CA SER A 16 14.61 -25.59 -11.98
C SER A 16 14.71 -24.10 -12.29
N ILE A 17 15.35 -23.77 -13.42
CA ILE A 17 15.55 -22.38 -13.87
C ILE A 17 14.20 -21.64 -13.93
N GLU A 18 13.17 -22.30 -14.49
CA GLU A 18 11.81 -21.76 -14.59
C GLU A 18 11.20 -21.42 -13.21
N ILE A 19 11.44 -22.25 -12.19
CA ILE A 19 10.94 -21.97 -10.84
C ILE A 19 11.71 -20.79 -10.22
N LYS A 20 13.03 -20.69 -10.44
CA LYS A 20 13.83 -19.56 -9.95
C LYS A 20 13.41 -18.23 -10.61
N GLU A 21 13.11 -18.26 -11.91
CA GLU A 21 12.60 -17.11 -12.66
C GLU A 21 11.25 -16.65 -12.12
N LYS A 22 10.30 -17.59 -11.91
CA LYS A 22 9.00 -17.28 -11.30
C LYS A 22 9.15 -16.70 -9.88
N VAL A 23 10.03 -17.27 -9.06
CA VAL A 23 10.29 -16.74 -7.70
C VAL A 23 10.85 -15.32 -7.76
N ASN A 24 11.77 -15.03 -8.68
CA ASN A 24 12.31 -13.70 -8.87
C ASN A 24 11.26 -12.72 -9.41
N GLU A 25 10.42 -13.15 -10.35
CA GLU A 25 9.34 -12.34 -10.90
C GLU A 25 8.31 -11.97 -9.82
N TYR A 26 7.80 -12.95 -9.07
CA TYR A 26 6.87 -12.70 -7.96
C TYR A 26 7.54 -11.91 -6.83
N GLY A 27 8.82 -12.16 -6.57
CA GLY A 27 9.63 -11.36 -5.65
C GLY A 27 9.67 -9.90 -6.08
N ARG A 28 10.00 -9.63 -7.34
CA ARG A 28 10.04 -8.28 -7.92
C ARG A 28 8.67 -7.61 -7.87
N LEU A 29 7.60 -8.30 -8.28
CA LEU A 29 6.22 -7.76 -8.26
C LEU A 29 5.74 -7.47 -6.82
N GLY A 30 6.03 -8.37 -5.88
CA GLY A 30 5.76 -8.16 -4.45
C GLY A 30 6.62 -7.05 -3.84
N LEU A 31 7.81 -6.81 -4.40
CA LEU A 31 8.65 -5.68 -4.04
C LEU A 31 8.13 -4.36 -4.64
N GLU A 32 7.63 -4.35 -5.87
CA GLU A 32 7.13 -3.15 -6.53
C GLU A 32 5.79 -2.66 -5.95
N GLY A 33 4.90 -3.59 -5.58
CA GLY A 33 3.59 -3.23 -5.01
C GLY A 33 2.70 -2.44 -5.98
N ALA A 34 1.58 -1.91 -5.46
CA ALA A 34 0.62 -1.15 -6.27
C ALA A 34 1.21 0.16 -6.81
N VAL A 35 0.78 0.60 -8.00
CA VAL A 35 1.24 1.85 -8.65
C VAL A 35 1.15 3.08 -7.73
N ASN A 36 0.07 3.18 -6.95
CA ASN A 36 -0.07 4.29 -5.99
C ASN A 36 0.96 4.21 -4.84
N THR A 37 1.32 3.00 -4.41
CA THR A 37 2.38 2.79 -3.42
C THR A 37 3.73 3.20 -3.99
N GLN A 38 4.04 2.83 -5.23
CA GLN A 38 5.29 3.23 -5.90
C GLN A 38 5.40 4.76 -6.00
N ARG A 39 4.32 5.43 -6.44
CA ARG A 39 4.27 6.89 -6.53
C ARG A 39 4.47 7.54 -5.16
N ALA A 40 3.79 7.03 -4.14
CA ALA A 40 3.91 7.52 -2.77
C ALA A 40 5.34 7.35 -2.24
N TYR A 41 5.92 6.17 -2.40
CA TYR A 41 7.29 5.88 -1.94
C TYR A 41 8.34 6.69 -2.69
N LYS A 42 8.18 6.91 -3.99
CA LYS A 42 9.07 7.78 -4.76
C LYS A 42 9.09 9.20 -4.19
N SER A 43 7.91 9.76 -3.88
CA SER A 43 7.81 11.07 -3.24
C SER A 43 8.43 11.06 -1.84
N ASP A 44 8.14 10.03 -1.04
CA ASP A 44 8.65 9.92 0.33
C ASP A 44 10.19 9.84 0.39
N LEU A 45 10.79 9.09 -0.55
CA LEU A 45 12.25 8.97 -0.66
C LEU A 45 12.88 10.26 -1.16
N LYS A 46 12.23 10.98 -2.07
CA LYS A 46 12.67 12.31 -2.49
C LYS A 46 12.70 13.27 -1.30
N ASP A 47 11.61 13.35 -0.54
CA ASP A 47 11.51 14.22 0.63
C ASP A 47 12.57 13.87 1.69
N PHE A 48 12.89 12.58 1.85
CA PHE A 48 13.94 12.12 2.76
C PHE A 48 15.34 12.53 2.27
N ASN A 49 15.63 12.36 0.98
CA ASN A 49 16.92 12.74 0.40
C ASN A 49 17.16 14.26 0.55
N GLU A 50 16.15 15.08 0.26
CA GLU A 50 16.22 16.54 0.46
C GLU A 50 16.50 16.89 1.93
N TRP A 51 15.84 16.21 2.88
CA TRP A 51 16.12 16.39 4.30
C TRP A 51 17.56 15.98 4.66
N CYS A 52 18.07 14.88 4.10
CA CYS A 52 19.46 14.45 4.31
C CYS A 52 20.46 15.49 3.81
N GLU A 53 20.26 16.04 2.61
CA GLU A 53 21.12 17.07 2.03
C GLU A 53 21.20 18.31 2.93
N VAL A 54 20.06 18.81 3.40
CA VAL A 54 19.99 19.99 4.28
C VAL A 54 20.68 19.74 5.64
N ASN A 55 20.63 18.51 6.15
CA ASN A 55 21.15 18.16 7.48
C ASN A 55 22.52 17.46 7.44
N GLY A 56 23.19 17.43 6.27
CA GLY A 56 24.50 16.80 6.10
C GLY A 56 24.52 15.30 6.41
N GLN A 57 23.40 14.61 6.18
CA GLN A 57 23.26 13.17 6.44
C GLN A 57 23.49 12.36 5.16
N ILE A 58 23.94 11.11 5.33
CA ILE A 58 24.06 10.17 4.21
C ILE A 58 22.67 9.58 3.90
N PRO A 59 22.13 9.77 2.68
CA PRO A 59 20.78 9.31 2.34
C PRO A 59 20.71 7.80 2.08
N PHE A 60 21.82 7.12 1.79
CA PHE A 60 21.83 5.66 1.60
C PHE A 60 23.26 5.06 1.66
N PRO A 61 23.48 3.90 2.30
CA PRO A 61 22.58 3.19 3.21
C PRO A 61 22.21 4.05 4.44
N VAL A 62 20.97 3.92 4.91
CA VAL A 62 20.49 4.77 6.01
C VAL A 62 20.89 4.16 7.34
N SER A 63 21.64 4.92 8.15
CA SER A 63 21.98 4.50 9.50
C SER A 63 20.75 4.57 10.44
N PRO A 64 20.68 3.74 11.50
CA PRO A 64 19.67 3.88 12.54
C PRO A 64 19.62 5.28 13.16
N GLU A 65 20.76 5.95 13.30
CA GLU A 65 20.90 7.29 13.86
C GLU A 65 20.29 8.34 12.93
N THR A 66 20.60 8.30 11.64
CA THR A 66 19.99 9.18 10.62
C THR A 66 18.48 8.95 10.55
N LEU A 67 18.04 7.69 10.59
CA LEU A 67 16.61 7.37 10.58
C LEU A 67 15.90 7.91 11.83
N ALA A 68 16.51 7.77 13.02
CA ALA A 68 15.99 8.29 14.28
C ALA A 68 15.84 9.82 14.23
N ALA A 69 16.87 10.53 13.78
CA ALA A 69 16.84 11.98 13.62
C ALA A 69 15.72 12.42 12.64
N TYR A 70 15.58 11.71 11.52
CA TYR A 70 14.53 12.00 10.54
C TYR A 70 13.13 11.80 11.12
N VAL A 71 12.84 10.68 11.78
CA VAL A 71 11.49 10.46 12.34
C VAL A 71 11.17 11.42 13.47
N SER A 72 12.17 11.86 14.25
CA SER A 72 12.00 12.92 15.24
C SER A 72 11.61 14.24 14.57
N HIS A 73 12.27 14.63 13.48
CA HIS A 73 11.87 15.80 12.69
C HIS A 73 10.43 15.66 12.13
N LEU A 74 10.08 14.48 11.61
CA LEU A 74 8.71 14.23 11.12
C LEU A 74 7.68 14.23 12.26
N ALA A 75 8.08 13.89 13.49
CA ALA A 75 7.19 13.88 14.64
C ALA A 75 6.67 15.28 14.98
N ASP A 76 7.35 16.34 14.61
CA ASP A 76 6.89 17.71 14.85
C ASP A 76 5.82 18.15 13.84
N THR A 77 5.94 17.71 12.59
CA THR A 77 5.16 18.29 11.47
C THR A 77 4.16 17.33 10.83
N CYS A 78 4.41 16.02 10.88
CA CYS A 78 3.63 15.02 10.13
C CYS A 78 2.59 14.32 11.00
N LYS A 79 1.68 13.52 10.41
CA LYS A 79 0.82 12.59 11.16
C LYS A 79 1.49 11.22 11.28
N TRP A 80 1.11 10.42 12.28
CA TRP A 80 1.60 9.05 12.47
C TRP A 80 1.53 8.19 11.19
N ALA A 81 0.44 8.29 10.44
CA ALA A 81 0.27 7.59 9.17
C ALA A 81 1.33 7.96 8.12
N THR A 82 1.70 9.24 8.05
CA THR A 82 2.75 9.74 7.15
C THR A 82 4.12 9.21 7.57
N ILE A 83 4.44 9.26 8.87
CA ILE A 83 5.71 8.75 9.41
C ILE A 83 5.87 7.27 9.05
N ASN A 84 4.86 6.45 9.32
CA ASN A 84 4.93 5.02 8.99
C ASN A 84 5.07 4.75 7.49
N ARG A 85 4.39 5.53 6.64
CA ARG A 85 4.50 5.37 5.19
C ARG A 85 5.91 5.70 4.70
N ARG A 86 6.51 6.79 5.20
CA ARG A 86 7.90 7.16 4.89
C ARG A 86 8.90 6.11 5.38
N LEU A 87 8.70 5.57 6.58
CA LEU A 87 9.50 4.45 7.10
C LEU A 87 9.37 3.18 6.27
N ALA A 88 8.16 2.88 5.77
CA ALA A 88 7.94 1.76 4.89
C ALA A 88 8.66 1.95 3.55
N ALA A 89 8.67 3.17 3.00
CA ALA A 89 9.44 3.51 1.79
C ALA A 89 10.95 3.28 1.99
N ILE A 90 11.52 3.77 3.09
CA ILE A 90 12.95 3.59 3.41
C ILE A 90 13.28 2.11 3.66
N SER A 91 12.43 1.40 4.41
CA SER A 91 12.59 -0.04 4.64
C SER A 91 12.55 -0.81 3.33
N LYS A 92 11.65 -0.42 2.41
CA LYS A 92 11.52 -1.05 1.10
C LYS A 92 12.75 -0.81 0.25
N LEU A 93 13.31 0.40 0.28
CA LEU A 93 14.57 0.74 -0.40
C LEU A 93 15.72 -0.17 0.07
N HIS A 94 15.84 -0.44 1.38
CA HIS A 94 16.86 -1.37 1.89
C HIS A 94 16.62 -2.81 1.42
N GLN A 95 15.36 -3.27 1.48
CA GLN A 95 14.99 -4.60 0.99
C GLN A 95 15.30 -4.78 -0.50
N PHE A 96 15.04 -3.78 -1.34
CA PHE A 96 15.38 -3.79 -2.76
C PHE A 96 16.89 -3.92 -3.01
N ASN A 97 17.71 -3.45 -2.08
CA ASN A 97 19.18 -3.52 -2.16
C ASN A 97 19.76 -4.69 -1.35
N ASN A 98 18.93 -5.62 -0.88
CA ASN A 98 19.32 -6.75 -0.03
C ASN A 98 20.08 -6.32 1.25
N LEU A 99 19.72 -5.17 1.80
CA LEU A 99 20.27 -4.65 3.06
C LEU A 99 19.29 -4.86 4.21
N GLU A 100 19.83 -5.03 5.41
CA GLU A 100 19.01 -4.97 6.62
C GLU A 100 18.36 -3.59 6.75
N THR A 101 17.12 -3.57 7.23
CA THR A 101 16.40 -2.32 7.40
C THR A 101 16.77 -1.65 8.73
N PRO A 102 17.12 -0.36 8.75
CA PRO A 102 17.41 0.38 9.97
C PRO A 102 16.23 0.43 10.95
N THR A 103 15.00 0.18 10.48
CA THR A 103 13.80 0.11 11.32
C THR A 103 13.81 -1.05 12.32
N GLN A 104 14.67 -2.06 12.12
CA GLN A 104 14.80 -3.18 13.06
C GLN A 104 15.77 -2.91 14.21
N ASN A 105 16.58 -1.85 14.12
CA ASN A 105 17.54 -1.51 15.15
C ASN A 105 16.85 -1.17 16.50
N ARG A 106 17.42 -1.66 17.61
CA ARG A 106 16.88 -1.50 18.96
C ARG A 106 16.76 -0.03 19.38
N ILE A 107 17.77 0.79 19.09
CA ILE A 107 17.79 2.22 19.45
C ILE A 107 16.67 2.95 18.70
N PHE A 108 16.55 2.70 17.39
CA PHE A 108 15.47 3.28 16.58
C PHE A 108 14.08 2.92 17.13
N ARG A 109 13.85 1.67 17.51
CA ARG A 109 12.57 1.23 18.08
C ARG A 109 12.20 1.96 19.38
N ILE A 110 13.19 2.25 20.24
CA ILE A 110 12.97 3.01 21.48
C ILE A 110 12.49 4.43 21.16
N VAL A 111 13.15 5.10 20.20
CA VAL A 111 12.75 6.44 19.73
C VAL A 111 11.33 6.41 19.16
N MET A 112 11.04 5.43 18.31
CA MET A 112 9.72 5.29 17.69
C MET A 112 8.60 5.06 18.71
N GLU A 113 8.84 4.27 19.76
CA GLU A 113 7.89 4.10 20.86
C GLU A 113 7.68 5.40 21.67
N GLY A 114 8.75 6.21 21.84
CA GLY A 114 8.64 7.55 22.39
C GLY A 114 7.70 8.45 21.59
N ILE A 115 7.92 8.53 20.27
CA ILE A 115 7.07 9.30 19.33
C ILE A 115 5.62 8.82 19.36
N LYS A 116 5.41 7.50 19.42
CA LYS A 116 4.08 6.89 19.45
C LYS A 116 3.28 7.33 20.68
N ARG A 117 3.92 7.39 21.85
CA ARG A 117 3.30 7.80 23.12
C ARG A 117 2.96 9.28 23.15
N THR A 118 3.84 10.14 22.64
CA THR A 118 3.64 11.60 22.68
C THR A 118 2.64 12.09 21.64
N LYS A 119 2.68 11.53 20.43
CA LYS A 119 1.92 12.05 19.29
C LYS A 119 0.52 11.45 19.15
N GLY A 120 0.34 10.22 19.65
CA GLY A 120 -0.88 9.45 19.46
C GLY A 120 -1.02 8.88 18.04
N ILE A 121 -1.64 7.70 17.95
CA ILE A 121 -1.74 6.92 16.71
C ILE A 121 -3.12 7.01 16.03
N ARG A 122 -4.06 7.74 16.64
CA ARG A 122 -5.46 7.77 16.19
C ARG A 122 -5.57 8.48 14.84
N GLN A 123 -5.97 7.73 13.82
CA GLN A 123 -6.31 8.31 12.52
C GLN A 123 -7.69 8.94 12.56
N LYS A 124 -7.81 10.16 12.02
CA LYS A 124 -9.12 10.79 11.80
C LYS A 124 -9.78 10.08 10.63
N GLN A 125 -10.91 9.43 10.90
CA GLN A 125 -11.77 8.87 9.86
C GLN A 125 -12.81 9.90 9.45
N ALA A 126 -13.17 9.91 8.17
CA ALA A 126 -14.33 10.67 7.72
C ALA A 126 -15.59 10.15 8.44
N PRO A 127 -16.55 11.02 8.79
CA PRO A 127 -17.82 10.57 9.33
C PRO A 127 -18.49 9.62 8.33
N ALA A 128 -19.19 8.62 8.84
CA ALA A 128 -19.94 7.69 7.98
C ALA A 128 -20.92 8.48 7.09
N PHE A 129 -20.88 8.22 5.80
CA PHE A 129 -21.86 8.74 4.87
C PHE A 129 -23.16 7.95 5.08
N LYS A 130 -24.18 8.60 5.65
CA LYS A 130 -25.41 7.93 6.14
C LYS A 130 -26.53 7.99 5.10
N LEU A 131 -27.45 7.02 5.18
CA LEU A 131 -28.59 6.91 4.26
C LEU A 131 -29.48 8.16 4.26
N ASN A 132 -29.69 8.80 5.42
CA ASN A 132 -30.48 10.02 5.51
C ASN A 132 -29.83 11.19 4.75
N ILE A 133 -28.50 11.32 4.83
CA ILE A 133 -27.74 12.33 4.09
C ILE A 133 -27.84 12.06 2.59
N LEU A 134 -27.71 10.80 2.17
CA LEU A 134 -27.91 10.43 0.77
C LEU A 134 -29.32 10.80 0.29
N LYS A 135 -30.37 10.42 1.03
CA LYS A 135 -31.77 10.74 0.68
C LYS A 135 -32.01 12.26 0.59
N GLN A 136 -31.33 13.06 1.39
CA GLN A 136 -31.39 14.52 1.30
C GLN A 136 -30.76 14.99 -0.01
N LEU A 137 -29.49 14.63 -0.26
CA LEU A 137 -28.78 15.01 -1.49
C LEU A 137 -29.53 14.61 -2.75
N LEU A 138 -30.11 13.40 -2.78
CA LEU A 138 -30.86 12.89 -3.93
C LEU A 138 -32.15 13.67 -4.24
N ARG A 139 -32.75 14.33 -3.23
CA ARG A 139 -33.92 15.20 -3.42
C ARG A 139 -33.54 16.54 -4.02
N ASP A 140 -32.33 17.02 -3.72
CA ASP A 140 -31.84 18.32 -4.20
C ASP A 140 -31.30 18.25 -5.63
N PHE A 141 -31.05 17.05 -6.18
CA PHE A 141 -30.69 16.88 -7.59
C PHE A 141 -31.89 17.15 -8.50
N GLU A 142 -31.82 18.24 -9.26
CA GLU A 142 -32.84 18.58 -10.27
C GLU A 142 -32.82 17.63 -11.48
N THR A 143 -31.73 16.88 -11.69
CA THR A 143 -31.56 15.90 -12.79
C THR A 143 -31.76 16.48 -14.20
N ARG A 144 -31.53 17.79 -14.37
CA ARG A 144 -31.75 18.51 -15.63
C ARG A 144 -30.57 18.40 -16.60
N THR A 145 -29.39 18.06 -16.09
CA THR A 145 -28.17 17.92 -16.91
C THR A 145 -27.61 16.50 -16.84
N HIS A 146 -26.84 16.12 -17.87
CA HIS A 146 -26.06 14.88 -17.86
C HIS A 146 -25.10 14.81 -16.67
N ALA A 147 -24.57 15.95 -16.22
CA ALA A 147 -23.70 16.01 -15.04
C ALA A 147 -24.47 15.64 -13.76
N ASP A 148 -25.71 16.12 -13.61
CA ASP A 148 -26.56 15.80 -12.46
C ASP A 148 -26.92 14.32 -12.42
N LEU A 149 -27.32 13.75 -13.58
CA LEU A 149 -27.62 12.33 -13.71
C LEU A 149 -26.40 11.46 -13.36
N ARG A 150 -25.22 11.82 -13.88
CA ARG A 150 -23.96 11.12 -13.58
C ARG A 150 -23.63 11.20 -12.08
N ASN A 151 -23.69 12.38 -11.48
CA ASN A 151 -23.35 12.56 -10.07
C ASN A 151 -24.33 11.79 -9.16
N LYS A 152 -25.62 11.78 -9.51
CA LYS A 152 -26.65 10.99 -8.84
C LYS A 152 -26.37 9.49 -8.93
N ALA A 153 -26.04 8.99 -10.12
CA ALA A 153 -25.66 7.59 -10.32
C ALA A 153 -24.41 7.21 -9.53
N LEU A 154 -23.36 8.04 -9.54
CA LEU A 154 -22.13 7.80 -8.78
C LEU A 154 -22.37 7.74 -7.26
N LEU A 155 -23.21 8.63 -6.72
CA LEU A 155 -23.55 8.62 -5.29
C LEU A 155 -24.35 7.38 -4.91
N LEU A 156 -25.31 6.97 -5.74
CA LEU A 156 -26.11 5.76 -5.53
C LEU A 156 -25.22 4.52 -5.58
N LEU A 157 -24.45 4.34 -6.65
CA LEU A 157 -23.54 3.20 -6.83
C LEU A 157 -22.48 3.14 -5.72
N GLY A 158 -21.85 4.27 -5.40
CA GLY A 158 -20.85 4.34 -4.34
C GLY A 158 -21.43 4.00 -2.97
N PHE A 159 -22.66 4.43 -2.68
CA PHE A 159 -23.32 4.15 -1.41
C PHE A 159 -23.79 2.69 -1.29
N THR A 160 -24.48 2.17 -2.30
CA THR A 160 -25.07 0.82 -2.25
C THR A 160 -24.03 -0.27 -2.44
N GLY A 161 -23.06 -0.06 -3.31
CA GLY A 161 -21.95 -1.00 -3.56
C GLY A 161 -20.77 -0.83 -2.60
N ALA A 162 -20.81 0.16 -1.70
CA ALA A 162 -19.69 0.54 -0.83
C ALA A 162 -18.36 0.76 -1.60
N PHE A 163 -18.46 1.16 -2.87
CA PHE A 163 -17.29 1.32 -3.73
C PHE A 163 -16.43 2.49 -3.29
N ARG A 164 -15.11 2.25 -3.24
CA ARG A 164 -14.14 3.34 -3.11
C ARG A 164 -14.09 4.15 -4.41
N ARG A 165 -13.65 5.41 -4.31
CA ARG A 165 -13.47 6.30 -5.47
C ARG A 165 -12.73 5.62 -6.65
N SER A 166 -11.64 4.91 -6.39
CA SER A 166 -10.87 4.24 -7.45
C SER A 166 -11.61 3.09 -8.10
N GLU A 167 -12.49 2.41 -7.36
CA GLU A 167 -13.33 1.33 -7.87
C GLU A 167 -14.42 1.92 -8.77
N LEU A 168 -15.06 3.02 -8.36
CA LEU A 168 -16.03 3.76 -9.20
C LEU A 168 -15.41 4.29 -10.51
N VAL A 169 -14.16 4.74 -10.47
CA VAL A 169 -13.46 5.24 -11.66
C VAL A 169 -13.07 4.10 -12.61
N ALA A 170 -12.84 2.89 -12.09
CA ALA A 170 -12.45 1.73 -12.89
C ALA A 170 -13.65 0.92 -13.40
N LEU A 171 -14.86 1.25 -12.96
CA LEU A 171 -16.10 0.53 -13.27
C LEU A 171 -16.54 0.81 -14.72
N ASN A 172 -16.77 -0.26 -15.48
CA ASN A 172 -17.40 -0.19 -16.79
C ASN A 172 -18.86 -0.65 -16.72
N VAL A 173 -19.64 -0.38 -17.78
CA VAL A 173 -21.06 -0.73 -17.82
C VAL A 173 -21.24 -2.26 -17.80
N GLU A 174 -20.33 -2.99 -18.47
CA GLU A 174 -20.30 -4.46 -18.49
C GLU A 174 -20.04 -5.11 -17.13
N ASP A 175 -19.50 -4.38 -16.15
CA ASP A 175 -19.25 -4.89 -14.79
C ASP A 175 -20.52 -4.92 -13.92
N LEU A 176 -21.63 -4.36 -14.44
CA LEU A 176 -22.89 -4.19 -13.72
C LEU A 176 -23.93 -5.21 -14.18
N ASN A 177 -24.34 -6.08 -13.25
CA ASN A 177 -25.49 -6.96 -13.46
C ASN A 177 -26.65 -6.53 -12.56
N PHE A 178 -27.77 -6.17 -13.19
CA PHE A 178 -29.00 -5.83 -12.49
C PHE A 178 -29.89 -7.08 -12.39
N THR A 179 -30.20 -7.49 -11.17
CA THR A 179 -31.12 -8.59 -10.88
C THR A 179 -32.37 -8.04 -10.21
N GLU A 180 -33.42 -8.86 -10.07
CA GLU A 180 -34.65 -8.48 -9.36
C GLU A 180 -34.41 -8.12 -7.88
N GLU A 181 -33.32 -8.64 -7.29
CA GLU A 181 -32.93 -8.38 -5.90
C GLU A 181 -32.04 -7.12 -5.75
N GLY A 182 -31.56 -6.56 -6.86
CA GLY A 182 -30.76 -5.33 -6.88
C GLY A 182 -29.57 -5.36 -7.82
N LEU A 183 -28.56 -4.53 -7.52
CA LEU A 183 -27.31 -4.48 -8.30
C LEU A 183 -26.32 -5.50 -7.77
N VAL A 184 -25.94 -6.46 -8.62
CA VAL A 184 -24.82 -7.36 -8.39
C VAL A 184 -23.63 -6.84 -9.18
N GLY A 185 -22.68 -6.20 -8.50
CA GLY A 185 -21.39 -5.85 -9.09
C GLY A 185 -20.55 -7.11 -9.22
N VAL A 186 -20.33 -7.59 -10.45
CA VAL A 186 -19.41 -8.70 -10.67
C VAL A 186 -18.02 -8.11 -10.82
N HIS A 187 -17.32 -7.94 -9.70
CA HIS A 187 -15.91 -7.59 -9.73
C HIS A 187 -15.09 -8.83 -10.11
N GLN A 188 -15.23 -9.34 -11.34
CA GLN A 188 -14.26 -10.26 -11.89
C GLN A 188 -12.98 -9.46 -12.16
N LYS A 189 -12.06 -9.46 -11.20
CA LYS A 189 -10.64 -9.45 -11.58
C LYS A 189 -10.39 -10.75 -12.30
N VAL A 190 -10.64 -10.76 -13.62
CA VAL A 190 -10.05 -11.76 -14.51
C VAL A 190 -8.54 -11.60 -14.36
N TRP A 191 -7.92 -12.46 -13.56
CA TRP A 191 -6.51 -12.79 -13.74
C TRP A 191 -6.42 -13.50 -15.09
N GLY A 192 -6.28 -12.72 -16.16
CA GLY A 192 -6.32 -13.24 -17.53
C GLY A 192 -6.30 -12.14 -18.56
N LYS A 193 -5.17 -11.42 -18.59
CA LYS A 193 -4.51 -10.85 -19.77
C LYS A 193 -3.20 -10.22 -19.29
N LEU A 194 -2.28 -11.08 -18.86
CA LEU A 194 -0.86 -10.80 -19.07
C LEU A 194 -0.64 -10.96 -20.58
N PHE A 195 0.02 -9.95 -21.17
CA PHE A 195 0.69 -9.90 -22.47
C PHE A 195 0.37 -10.98 -23.49
#